data_AF-A0A370ALV3-F1
#
_entry.id   AF-A0A370ALV3-F1
#
_cell.length_a   1.000
_cell.length_b   1.000
_cell.length_c   1.000
_cell.angle_alpha   90.00
_cell.angle_beta   90.00
_cell.angle_gamma   90.00
#
_symmetry.space_group_name_H-M   'P 1'
#
loop_
_entity.id
_entity.type
_entity.pdbx_description
1 polymer ?
#
loop_
_entity_poly.entity_id
_entity_poly.type
_entity_poly.pdbx_seq_one_letter_code
_entity_poly.pdbx_strand_id
1 'polypeptide(L)'
;MAQSIEPNIADLANGWLKSYKLDYKLEQESLNSEIDKALDDYFSKNGGTGGNRPDAKLLLQDKNLDYYPILIEYKGYKDKLEKLNNDGQVDNKAAKNEPNFKNINSFAVNGAVHYANALLHHTSYTDIIAIGMTGYKNETGKIEHQIGVYYVSKSNFGVGQKIGAFSDFSFLKKENFDAFIEQVNTLSLTQEEIEKLKEQREKEIDASLVKLNNDIYQNEKGLGENDRVYLVAASIIATLGISGKVKPLEKSDLKSSSEEGNTDGEIMVRKIKAFLGEKQLPREKKDLIIRTLSNTLLTENINKVESGESQLKRVFIKIVDDLGIYYKIGLTTDFTGKLFNEMYGWLGFTQDKLNDVVLTPSYIATLLVKLARVNKNSYVWDFATGSAGLLVAAMNEMLNDAKNSISSPDELAQKQIKIKAEQLLGLELLSSVYMLAILNMILMGDGSSNILNKNSLTDFDGKYGFGKTDNKFPADAFVLNPPYSANGNGMNFVEKALGMMNKGYAAIIIQNSAGSGKAKDYNIKILEKHTLLASIKMPIDLFIGKSSVQTNIYVFKVNEAHHKDEIVKFIDFSNDGYARSNRKKASNNLKDTDLAKERYEELVNLVRFGKGKLNIFTEKEYYEGNIDPL
;
A
#
# COMPACT_ATOMS: atom_id res chain seq x y z
N MET A 1 43.96 11.84 15.67
CA MET A 1 42.82 12.01 14.74
C MET A 1 43.12 13.22 13.86
N ALA A 2 42.92 13.13 12.55
CA ALA A 2 43.05 14.31 11.67
C ALA A 2 42.04 15.39 12.12
N GLN A 3 42.44 16.66 12.08
CA GLN A 3 41.57 17.77 12.42
C GLN A 3 40.48 17.93 11.35
N SER A 4 39.22 18.05 11.75
CA SER A 4 38.11 18.33 10.83
C SER A 4 38.35 19.65 10.10
N ILE A 5 38.12 19.68 8.79
CA ILE A 5 38.16 20.91 7.99
C ILE A 5 36.76 21.36 7.53
N GLU A 6 35.72 20.91 8.21
CA GLU A 6 34.31 21.18 7.85
C GLU A 6 34.01 22.67 7.62
N PRO A 7 34.51 23.62 8.45
CA PRO A 7 34.32 25.05 8.19
C PRO A 7 34.92 25.50 6.85
N ASN A 8 36.04 24.92 6.42
CA ASN A 8 36.64 25.23 5.12
C ASN A 8 35.82 24.66 3.95
N ILE A 9 35.19 23.50 4.15
CA ILE A 9 34.29 22.89 3.15
C ILE A 9 33.01 23.72 3.01
N ALA A 10 32.42 24.12 4.14
CA ALA A 10 31.25 25.00 4.15
C ALA A 10 31.55 26.36 3.49
N ASP A 11 32.68 26.99 3.80
CA ASP A 11 33.10 28.26 3.18
C ASP A 11 33.27 28.13 1.66
N LEU A 12 33.93 27.05 1.19
CA LEU A 12 34.10 26.79 -0.24
C LEU A 12 32.76 26.60 -0.96
N ALA A 13 31.89 25.73 -0.40
CA ALA A 13 30.61 25.39 -0.99
C ALA A 13 29.64 26.59 -1.01
N ASN A 14 29.50 27.28 0.13
CA ASN A 14 28.67 28.47 0.24
C ASN A 14 29.24 29.63 -0.60
N GLY A 15 30.57 29.69 -0.76
CA GLY A 15 31.24 30.61 -1.69
C GLY A 15 30.78 30.41 -3.14
N TRP A 16 30.62 29.16 -3.59
CA TRP A 16 30.04 28.88 -4.91
C TRP A 16 28.59 29.36 -4.99
N LEU A 17 27.72 28.97 -4.06
CA LEU A 17 26.31 29.39 -4.03
C LEU A 17 26.17 30.91 -4.09
N LYS A 18 26.98 31.63 -3.29
CA LYS A 18 27.05 33.09 -3.27
C LYS A 18 27.52 33.67 -4.60
N SER A 19 28.58 33.12 -5.20
CA SER A 19 29.10 33.57 -6.50
C SER A 19 28.09 33.37 -7.64
N TYR A 20 27.22 32.37 -7.51
CA TYR A 20 26.15 32.06 -8.47
C TYR A 20 24.86 32.84 -8.19
N LYS A 21 24.86 33.69 -7.15
CA LYS A 21 23.71 34.52 -6.75
C LYS A 21 22.46 33.69 -6.45
N LEU A 22 22.63 32.49 -5.91
CA LEU A 22 21.53 31.62 -5.47
C LEU A 22 21.02 32.08 -4.11
N ASP A 23 19.69 32.07 -3.91
CA ASP A 23 19.07 32.42 -2.63
C ASP A 23 19.12 31.23 -1.65
N TYR A 24 20.33 30.90 -1.19
CA TYR A 24 20.53 29.85 -0.19
C TYR A 24 20.36 30.39 1.23
N LYS A 25 19.85 29.53 2.11
CA LYS A 25 19.63 29.78 3.53
C LYS A 25 20.53 28.85 4.33
N LEU A 26 21.22 29.39 5.32
CA LEU A 26 22.03 28.62 6.25
C LEU A 26 21.16 27.92 7.30
N GLU A 27 21.81 27.16 8.18
CA GLU A 27 21.22 26.25 9.15
C GLU A 27 19.99 26.80 9.89
N GLN A 28 20.08 28.04 10.41
CA GLN A 28 19.01 28.67 11.20
C GLN A 28 18.11 29.64 10.42
N GLU A 29 18.42 29.90 9.15
CA GLU A 29 17.64 30.82 8.34
C GLU A 29 16.38 30.11 7.79
N SER A 30 15.24 30.79 7.79
CA SER A 30 14.00 30.24 7.25
C SER A 30 14.05 30.20 5.71
N LEU A 31 13.65 29.08 5.12
CA LEU A 31 13.47 28.97 3.66
C LEU A 31 12.01 29.23 3.29
N ASN A 32 11.10 28.44 3.86
CA ASN A 32 9.66 28.69 3.89
C ASN A 32 9.01 27.86 4.99
N SER A 33 7.81 28.26 5.42
CA SER A 33 7.13 27.63 6.56
C SER A 33 6.83 26.14 6.37
N GLU A 34 6.61 25.67 5.14
CA GLU A 34 6.31 24.26 4.84
C GLU A 34 7.56 23.40 5.02
N ILE A 35 8.70 23.81 4.44
CA ILE A 35 9.99 23.11 4.53
C ILE A 35 10.54 23.17 5.96
N ASP A 36 10.51 24.33 6.60
CA ASP A 36 11.08 24.50 7.93
C ASP A 36 10.32 23.64 8.96
N LYS A 37 8.98 23.62 8.88
CA LYS A 37 8.15 22.76 9.73
C LYS A 37 8.39 21.28 9.45
N ALA A 38 8.54 20.88 8.19
CA ALA A 38 8.84 19.51 7.82
C ALA A 38 10.17 19.02 8.42
N LEU A 39 11.18 19.87 8.43
CA LEU A 39 12.47 19.57 9.04
C LEU A 39 12.37 19.49 10.57
N ASP A 40 11.58 20.37 11.19
CA ASP A 40 11.35 20.41 12.64
C ASP A 40 10.56 19.22 13.18
N ASP A 41 9.51 18.81 12.48
CA ASP A 41 8.58 17.75 12.91
C ASP A 41 9.17 16.33 12.71
N TYR A 42 10.24 16.21 11.93
CA TYR A 42 10.90 14.93 11.63
C TYR A 42 12.03 14.63 12.62
N PHE A 43 12.32 13.35 12.84
CA PHE A 43 13.34 12.96 13.82
C PHE A 43 14.72 13.53 13.47
N SER A 44 15.44 14.02 14.48
CA SER A 44 16.79 14.58 14.29
C SER A 44 17.77 13.52 13.79
N LYS A 45 18.87 13.97 13.20
CA LYS A 45 20.01 13.11 12.80
C LYS A 45 20.62 12.28 13.92
N ASN A 46 20.36 12.67 15.18
CA ASN A 46 20.86 11.98 16.36
C ASN A 46 19.79 11.10 17.04
N GLY A 47 18.56 11.09 16.52
CA GLY A 47 17.43 10.36 17.10
C GLY A 47 16.86 10.96 18.39
N GLY A 48 17.33 12.15 18.80
CA GLY A 48 16.85 12.88 19.97
C GLY A 48 15.82 13.96 19.65
N THR A 49 15.35 14.65 20.69
CA THR A 49 14.44 15.81 20.62
C THR A 49 15.13 17.01 19.97
N GLY A 50 14.67 17.44 18.80
CA GLY A 50 15.17 18.59 18.06
C GLY A 50 14.90 18.45 16.56
N GLY A 51 14.75 19.57 15.85
CA GLY A 51 14.50 19.58 14.41
C GLY A 51 15.73 19.27 13.57
N ASN A 52 15.53 18.89 12.32
CA ASN A 52 16.58 18.76 11.33
C ASN A 52 17.12 20.12 10.87
N ARG A 53 18.42 20.19 10.64
CA ARG A 53 19.13 21.45 10.39
C ARG A 53 20.17 21.27 9.28
N PRO A 54 19.76 21.35 8.00
CA PRO A 54 20.70 21.31 6.88
C PRO A 54 21.69 22.46 6.95
N ASP A 55 22.97 22.19 6.67
CA ASP A 55 24.02 23.22 6.69
C ASP A 55 23.71 24.37 5.71
N ALA A 56 23.14 24.02 4.55
CA ALA A 56 22.53 24.95 3.62
C ALA A 56 21.29 24.34 2.96
N LYS A 57 20.33 25.19 2.60
CA LYS A 57 19.11 24.82 1.89
C LYS A 57 18.70 25.90 0.90
N LEU A 58 18.10 25.50 -0.21
CA LEU A 58 17.58 26.42 -1.22
C LEU A 58 16.40 25.78 -1.96
N LEU A 59 15.62 26.62 -2.65
CA LEU A 59 14.50 26.22 -3.48
C LEU A 59 14.73 26.77 -4.88
N LEU A 60 14.92 25.90 -5.87
CA LEU A 60 15.10 26.28 -7.27
C LEU A 60 13.90 25.86 -8.11
N GLN A 61 13.68 26.53 -9.23
CA GLN A 61 12.60 26.26 -10.17
C GLN A 61 13.18 26.01 -11.56
N ASP A 62 12.71 24.97 -12.24
CA ASP A 62 13.11 24.68 -13.62
C ASP A 62 12.26 25.47 -14.64
N LYS A 63 12.56 25.31 -15.93
CA LYS A 63 11.79 25.91 -17.04
C LYS A 63 10.33 25.46 -17.13
N ASN A 64 9.97 24.32 -16.55
CA ASN A 64 8.60 23.79 -16.52
C ASN A 64 7.81 24.32 -15.34
N LEU A 65 8.41 25.20 -14.53
CA LEU A 65 7.85 25.80 -13.32
C LEU A 65 7.75 24.83 -12.13
N ASP A 66 8.47 23.71 -12.17
CA ASP A 66 8.54 22.75 -11.08
C ASP A 66 9.59 23.18 -10.05
N TYR A 67 9.21 23.14 -8.77
CA TYR A 67 10.07 23.53 -7.66
C TYR A 67 10.82 22.34 -7.07
N TYR A 68 12.14 22.50 -6.91
CA TYR A 68 13.05 21.49 -6.36
C TYR A 68 13.71 22.02 -5.09
N PRO A 69 13.33 21.50 -3.91
CA PRO A 69 14.10 21.70 -2.68
C PRO A 69 15.49 21.07 -2.82
N ILE A 70 16.50 21.79 -2.34
CA ILE A 70 17.89 21.32 -2.32
C ILE A 70 18.40 21.41 -0.88
N LEU A 71 18.89 20.29 -0.36
CA LEU A 71 19.32 20.14 1.03
C LEU A 71 20.77 19.70 1.04
N ILE A 72 21.62 20.48 1.72
CA ILE A 72 23.07 20.34 1.66
C ILE A 72 23.60 20.01 3.06
N GLU A 73 24.52 19.06 3.12
CA GLU A 73 25.29 18.70 4.31
C GLU A 73 26.78 18.68 4.02
N TYR A 74 27.57 19.18 4.96
CA TYR A 74 29.02 19.24 4.93
C TYR A 74 29.65 18.28 5.95
N LYS A 75 30.81 17.72 5.58
CA LYS A 75 31.69 16.97 6.50
C LYS A 75 33.15 17.37 6.28
N GLY A 76 33.94 17.35 7.35
CA GLY A 76 35.35 17.78 7.32
C GLY A 76 36.39 16.68 7.22
N TYR A 77 36.05 15.51 6.66
CA TYR A 77 36.93 14.33 6.68
C TYR A 77 36.92 13.56 5.35
N LYS A 78 38.09 13.03 4.93
CA LYS A 78 38.29 12.35 3.65
C LYS A 78 37.21 11.30 3.31
N ASP A 79 36.90 10.41 4.26
CA ASP A 79 36.04 9.25 4.01
C ASP A 79 34.62 9.42 4.59
N LYS A 80 34.11 10.66 4.62
CA LYS A 80 32.79 11.00 5.19
C LYS A 80 31.77 11.52 4.16
N LEU A 81 31.98 11.23 2.88
CA LEU A 81 31.03 11.61 1.83
C LEU A 81 29.72 10.81 1.97
N GLU A 82 29.80 9.50 1.85
CA GLU A 82 28.64 8.61 1.79
C GLU A 82 28.96 7.24 2.41
N LYS A 83 27.93 6.62 2.99
CA LYS A 83 27.94 5.21 3.38
C LYS A 83 26.83 4.51 2.61
N LEU A 84 27.23 3.52 1.81
CA LEU A 84 26.33 2.72 0.97
C LEU A 84 26.16 1.31 1.53
N ASN A 85 25.02 0.70 1.26
CA ASN A 85 24.73 -0.71 1.55
C ASN A 85 25.27 -1.62 0.42
N ASN A 86 25.04 -2.92 0.54
CA ASN A 86 25.51 -3.90 -0.45
C ASN A 86 24.88 -3.72 -1.85
N ASP A 87 23.74 -3.05 -1.92
CA ASP A 87 23.02 -2.75 -3.16
C ASP A 87 23.44 -1.38 -3.76
N GLY A 88 24.46 -0.72 -3.19
CA GLY A 88 24.95 0.57 -3.66
C GLY A 88 24.05 1.76 -3.30
N GLN A 89 23.08 1.58 -2.41
CA GLN A 89 22.14 2.62 -1.96
C GLN A 89 22.60 3.25 -0.64
N VAL A 90 22.15 4.48 -0.36
CA VAL A 90 22.46 5.20 0.88
C VAL A 90 21.98 4.42 2.10
N ASP A 91 22.92 4.01 2.96
CA ASP A 91 22.72 3.12 4.10
C ASP A 91 22.17 3.87 5.33
N ASN A 92 20.95 4.39 5.22
CA ASN A 92 20.27 5.12 6.30
C ASN A 92 19.39 4.25 7.19
N LYS A 93 19.36 2.93 6.99
CA LYS A 93 18.51 2.00 7.75
C LYS A 93 19.32 0.87 8.35
N ALA A 94 19.05 0.53 9.60
CA ALA A 94 19.66 -0.60 10.28
C ALA A 94 18.93 -1.91 9.93
N ALA A 95 19.45 -3.06 10.39
CA ALA A 95 18.91 -4.39 10.10
C ALA A 95 17.43 -4.63 10.51
N LYS A 96 16.85 -3.75 11.34
CA LYS A 96 15.44 -3.76 11.75
C LYS A 96 14.59 -2.68 11.07
N ASN A 97 15.07 -2.07 9.99
CA ASN A 97 14.45 -0.93 9.32
C ASN A 97 14.32 0.35 10.16
N GLU A 98 14.98 0.40 11.31
CA GLU A 98 15.11 1.62 12.13
C GLU A 98 16.13 2.58 11.50
N PRO A 99 15.99 3.91 11.69
CA PRO A 99 16.97 4.87 11.21
C PRO A 99 18.38 4.57 11.74
N ASN A 100 19.37 4.48 10.84
CA ASN A 100 20.76 4.30 11.20
C ASN A 100 21.39 5.67 11.53
N PHE A 101 21.09 6.20 12.72
CA PHE A 101 21.55 7.50 13.17
C PHE A 101 23.07 7.65 13.13
N LYS A 102 23.81 6.56 13.33
CA LYS A 102 25.26 6.56 13.18
C LYS A 102 25.69 6.97 11.77
N ASN A 103 25.07 6.37 10.74
CA ASN A 103 25.39 6.71 9.34
C ASN A 103 24.82 8.08 8.96
N ILE A 104 23.57 8.37 9.34
CA ILE A 104 22.89 9.65 9.07
C ILE A 104 23.69 10.84 9.60
N ASN A 105 24.24 10.72 10.82
CA ASN A 105 25.07 11.76 11.41
C ASN A 105 26.49 11.79 10.81
N SER A 106 27.08 10.61 10.54
CA SER A 106 28.50 10.53 10.21
C SER A 106 28.86 10.93 8.78
N PHE A 107 27.92 10.83 7.82
CA PHE A 107 28.22 10.98 6.39
C PHE A 107 27.35 12.07 5.75
N ALA A 108 27.95 12.87 4.88
CA ALA A 108 27.32 14.05 4.29
C ALA A 108 26.06 13.69 3.49
N VAL A 109 26.19 12.79 2.51
CA VAL A 109 25.08 12.33 1.66
C VAL A 109 23.97 11.69 2.49
N ASN A 110 24.32 10.82 3.43
CA ASN A 110 23.38 10.16 4.33
C ASN A 110 22.54 11.18 5.11
N GLY A 111 23.18 12.23 5.60
CA GLY A 111 22.50 13.33 6.28
C GLY A 111 21.58 14.13 5.36
N ALA A 112 22.04 14.47 4.15
CA ALA A 112 21.23 15.20 3.17
C ALA A 112 20.00 14.40 2.70
N VAL A 113 20.15 13.10 2.45
CA VAL A 113 19.04 12.20 2.09
C VAL A 113 18.05 12.04 3.25
N HIS A 114 18.52 12.04 4.50
CA HIS A 114 17.64 12.04 5.67
C HIS A 114 16.76 13.30 5.73
N TYR A 115 17.33 14.48 5.43
CA TYR A 115 16.54 15.71 5.30
C TYR A 115 15.54 15.66 4.15
N ALA A 116 15.94 15.10 3.00
CA ALA A 116 15.04 14.96 1.86
C ALA A 116 13.82 14.09 2.18
N ASN A 117 14.03 13.02 2.96
CA ASN A 117 12.93 12.19 3.45
C ASN A 117 11.98 13.00 4.37
N ALA A 118 12.49 13.88 5.23
CA ALA A 118 11.64 14.77 6.03
C ALA A 118 10.66 15.58 5.16
N LEU A 119 11.17 16.15 4.06
CA LEU A 119 10.34 16.91 3.12
C LEU A 119 9.31 16.01 2.42
N LEU A 120 9.71 14.83 1.93
CA LEU A 120 8.75 13.89 1.32
C LEU A 120 7.60 13.50 2.26
N HIS A 121 7.82 13.49 3.58
CA HIS A 121 6.84 13.05 4.57
C HIS A 121 5.86 14.16 4.96
N HIS A 122 6.36 15.38 5.02
CA HIS A 122 5.67 16.50 5.66
C HIS A 122 5.31 17.63 4.70
N THR A 123 5.69 17.54 3.43
CA THR A 123 5.41 18.55 2.40
C THR A 123 4.74 17.97 1.15
N SER A 124 4.28 18.85 0.28
CA SER A 124 3.75 18.52 -1.05
C SER A 124 4.84 18.19 -2.08
N TYR A 125 6.11 18.56 -1.83
CA TYR A 125 7.22 18.33 -2.75
C TYR A 125 7.40 16.83 -3.02
N THR A 126 7.56 16.50 -4.30
CA THR A 126 7.69 15.12 -4.77
C THR A 126 9.12 14.75 -5.12
N ASP A 127 9.96 15.75 -5.38
CA ASP A 127 11.27 15.62 -6.01
C ASP A 127 12.26 16.56 -5.32
N ILE A 128 13.28 15.99 -4.67
CA ILE A 128 14.25 16.72 -3.83
C ILE A 128 15.67 16.34 -4.24
N ILE A 129 16.57 17.33 -4.24
CA ILE A 129 18.00 17.12 -4.47
C ILE A 129 18.73 17.12 -3.12
N ALA A 130 19.40 16.03 -2.80
CA ALA A 130 20.24 15.88 -1.61
C ALA A 130 21.72 15.98 -2.02
N ILE A 131 22.45 16.92 -1.40
CA ILE A 131 23.87 17.15 -1.71
C ILE A 131 24.71 16.91 -0.45
N GLY A 132 25.64 15.96 -0.53
CA GLY A 132 26.69 15.80 0.46
C GLY A 132 28.01 16.31 -0.08
N MET A 133 28.75 17.10 0.69
CA MET A 133 30.10 17.50 0.35
C MET A 133 31.05 17.25 1.52
N THR A 134 32.21 16.67 1.23
CA THR A 134 33.26 16.46 2.22
C THR A 134 34.61 16.92 1.70
N GLY A 135 35.61 17.00 2.57
CA GLY A 135 37.00 17.11 2.13
C GLY A 135 38.01 17.03 3.25
N TYR A 136 39.29 17.07 2.86
CA TYR A 136 40.43 17.06 3.77
C TYR A 136 41.56 17.92 3.22
N LYS A 137 42.54 18.27 4.07
CA LYS A 137 43.80 18.88 3.63
C LYS A 137 44.80 17.78 3.34
N ASN A 138 45.38 17.77 2.14
CA ASN A 138 46.47 16.86 1.80
C ASN A 138 47.80 17.31 2.46
N GLU A 139 48.89 16.58 2.22
CA GLU A 139 50.21 16.84 2.81
C GLU A 139 50.76 18.24 2.51
N THR A 140 50.27 18.89 1.44
CA THR A 140 50.66 20.26 1.04
C THR A 140 49.74 21.34 1.61
N GLY A 141 48.76 20.96 2.43
CA GLY A 141 47.77 21.86 3.02
C GLY A 141 46.64 22.28 2.07
N LYS A 142 46.63 21.78 0.83
CA LYS A 142 45.58 22.04 -0.16
C LYS A 142 44.32 21.25 0.18
N ILE A 143 43.16 21.89 0.05
CA ILE A 143 41.86 21.24 0.24
C ILE A 143 41.57 20.35 -0.97
N GLU A 144 41.28 19.09 -0.69
CA GLU A 144 40.70 18.13 -1.63
C GLU A 144 39.28 17.80 -1.18
N HIS A 145 38.30 18.10 -2.03
CA HIS A 145 36.89 17.90 -1.74
C HIS A 145 36.26 16.85 -2.65
N GLN A 146 35.12 16.32 -2.20
CA GLN A 146 34.28 15.40 -2.95
C GLN A 146 32.81 15.81 -2.79
N ILE A 147 32.02 15.64 -3.85
CA ILE A 147 30.60 15.98 -3.88
C ILE A 147 29.80 14.75 -4.31
N GLY A 148 28.75 14.44 -3.56
CA GLY A 148 27.76 13.42 -3.88
C GLY A 148 26.42 14.10 -4.05
N VAL A 149 25.84 13.99 -5.25
CA VAL A 149 24.54 14.60 -5.59
C VAL A 149 23.54 13.49 -5.85
N TYR A 150 22.44 13.53 -5.09
CA TYR A 150 21.44 12.48 -5.05
C TYR A 150 20.05 13.03 -5.33
N TYR A 151 19.29 12.28 -6.10
CA TYR A 151 17.87 12.51 -6.35
C TYR A 151 17.03 11.68 -5.39
N VAL A 152 16.12 12.31 -4.67
CA VAL A 152 15.22 11.66 -3.72
C VAL A 152 13.79 12.04 -4.10
N SER A 153 12.99 11.07 -4.53
CA SER A 153 11.63 11.33 -5.03
C SER A 153 10.60 10.35 -4.49
N LYS A 154 9.32 10.71 -4.63
CA LYS A 154 8.20 9.79 -4.36
C LYS A 154 8.20 8.58 -5.29
N SER A 155 8.51 8.79 -6.57
CA SER A 155 8.58 7.72 -7.58
C SER A 155 9.67 6.69 -7.29
N ASN A 156 10.75 7.11 -6.64
CA ASN A 156 11.85 6.25 -6.20
C ASN A 156 11.71 5.82 -4.72
N PHE A 157 10.50 5.94 -4.17
CA PHE A 157 10.17 5.56 -2.80
C PHE A 157 11.10 6.18 -1.75
N GLY A 158 11.54 7.43 -1.93
CA GLY A 158 12.42 8.15 -0.99
C GLY A 158 13.86 7.63 -0.91
N VAL A 159 14.25 6.73 -1.81
CA VAL A 159 15.64 6.25 -1.91
C VAL A 159 16.47 7.27 -2.67
N GLY A 160 17.62 7.63 -2.11
CA GLY A 160 18.58 8.50 -2.80
C GLY A 160 19.25 7.77 -3.96
N GLN A 161 19.05 8.27 -5.17
CA GLN A 161 19.74 7.84 -6.38
C GLN A 161 20.87 8.78 -6.74
N LYS A 162 22.06 8.24 -6.96
CA LYS A 162 23.22 9.05 -7.33
C LYS A 162 23.02 9.61 -8.75
N ILE A 163 23.03 10.94 -8.88
CA ILE A 163 22.88 11.62 -10.18
C ILE A 163 24.20 11.60 -10.95
N GLY A 164 25.32 11.83 -10.25
CA GLY A 164 26.64 11.90 -10.87
C GLY A 164 27.71 12.42 -9.91
N ALA A 165 28.93 12.54 -10.43
CA ALA A 165 30.06 13.18 -9.75
C ALA A 165 30.22 14.62 -10.25
N PHE A 166 30.43 15.55 -9.34
CA PHE A 166 30.55 16.97 -9.63
C PHE A 166 31.79 17.57 -8.95
N SER A 167 32.39 18.58 -9.58
CA SER A 167 33.57 19.28 -9.05
C SER A 167 33.21 20.56 -8.29
N ASP A 168 32.04 21.15 -8.57
CA ASP A 168 31.50 22.33 -7.91
C ASP A 168 29.97 22.34 -7.99
N PHE A 169 29.31 23.38 -7.46
CA PHE A 169 27.85 23.54 -7.52
C PHE A 169 27.34 24.25 -8.78
N SER A 170 28.15 24.35 -9.85
CA SER A 170 27.76 25.13 -11.04
C SER A 170 26.56 24.56 -11.78
N PHE A 171 26.22 23.28 -11.56
CA PHE A 171 24.98 22.66 -12.02
C PHE A 171 23.71 23.30 -11.42
N LEU A 172 23.82 24.03 -10.30
CA LEU A 172 22.73 24.79 -9.70
C LEU A 172 22.57 26.22 -10.25
N LYS A 173 23.49 26.66 -11.13
CA LYS A 173 23.36 27.97 -11.78
C LYS A 173 22.11 28.01 -12.64
N LYS A 174 21.49 29.19 -12.73
CA LYS A 174 20.29 29.40 -13.53
C LYS A 174 20.45 28.92 -14.99
N GLU A 175 21.62 29.11 -15.59
CA GLU A 175 21.87 28.71 -16.98
C GLU A 175 22.08 27.20 -17.17
N ASN A 176 22.38 26.47 -16.10
CA ASN A 176 22.68 25.03 -16.13
C ASN A 176 21.59 24.16 -15.49
N PHE A 177 20.72 24.76 -14.66
CA PHE A 177 19.78 24.02 -13.83
C PHE A 177 18.77 23.22 -14.65
N ASP A 178 18.27 23.76 -15.76
CA ASP A 178 17.34 23.04 -16.64
C ASP A 178 17.97 21.77 -17.23
N ALA A 179 19.22 21.86 -17.71
CA ALA A 179 19.94 20.70 -18.24
C ALA A 179 20.26 19.67 -17.15
N PHE A 180 20.53 20.13 -15.93
CA PHE A 180 20.69 19.26 -14.77
C PHE A 180 19.39 18.51 -14.44
N ILE A 181 18.24 19.19 -14.43
CA ILE A 181 16.94 18.56 -14.19
C ILE A 181 16.56 17.60 -15.33
N GLU A 182 16.87 17.92 -16.59
CA GLU A 182 16.69 16.97 -17.70
C GLU A 182 17.51 15.69 -17.47
N GLN A 183 18.77 15.80 -17.03
CA GLN A 183 19.59 14.64 -16.66
C GLN A 183 18.92 13.84 -15.52
N VAL A 184 18.42 14.51 -14.48
CA VAL A 184 17.72 13.86 -13.36
C VAL A 184 16.50 13.09 -13.85
N ASN A 185 15.70 13.67 -14.75
CA ASN A 185 14.49 13.04 -15.29
C ASN A 185 14.77 11.81 -16.18
N THR A 186 15.99 11.68 -16.72
CA THR A 186 16.41 10.46 -17.44
C THR A 186 16.84 9.31 -16.52
N LEU A 187 17.02 9.56 -15.21
CA LEU A 187 17.31 8.52 -14.23
C LEU A 187 16.03 7.72 -13.95
N SER A 188 15.76 6.70 -14.77
CA SER A 188 14.72 5.72 -14.51
C SER A 188 15.31 4.49 -13.83
N LEU A 189 14.70 4.05 -12.74
CA LEU A 189 14.96 2.72 -12.19
C LEU A 189 14.61 1.65 -13.22
N THR A 190 15.43 0.61 -13.30
CA THR A 190 15.05 -0.62 -13.99
C THR A 190 13.86 -1.28 -13.30
N GLN A 191 13.08 -2.06 -14.04
CA GLN A 191 11.94 -2.79 -13.48
C GLN A 191 12.34 -3.70 -12.31
N GLU A 192 13.53 -4.31 -12.38
CA GLU A 192 14.08 -5.15 -11.32
C GLU A 192 14.41 -4.35 -10.04
N GLU A 193 14.98 -3.14 -10.18
CA GLU A 193 15.24 -2.26 -9.05
C GLU A 193 13.94 -1.76 -8.41
N ILE A 194 12.92 -1.42 -9.22
CA ILE A 194 11.59 -1.06 -8.73
C ILE A 194 10.99 -2.21 -7.91
N GLU A 195 11.08 -3.45 -8.40
CA GLU A 195 10.56 -4.62 -7.68
C GLU A 195 11.31 -4.88 -6.38
N LYS A 196 12.65 -4.81 -6.37
CA LYS A 196 13.43 -4.93 -5.13
C LYS A 196 13.11 -3.85 -4.10
N LEU A 197 12.95 -2.60 -4.56
CA LEU A 197 12.56 -1.49 -3.68
C LEU A 197 11.15 -1.66 -3.11
N LYS A 198 10.20 -2.15 -3.92
CA LYS A 198 8.86 -2.51 -3.45
C LYS A 198 8.92 -3.58 -2.37
N GLU A 199 9.65 -4.68 -2.60
CA GLU A 199 9.83 -5.75 -1.61
C GLU A 199 10.48 -5.25 -0.31
N GLN A 200 11.45 -4.34 -0.41
CA GLN A 200 12.08 -3.74 0.76
C GLN A 200 11.09 -2.87 1.54
N ARG A 201 10.35 -1.99 0.86
CA ARG A 201 9.32 -1.14 1.47
C ARG A 201 8.22 -1.96 2.12
N GLU A 202 7.79 -3.02 1.47
CA GLU A 202 6.83 -3.97 2.00
C GLU A 202 7.26 -4.55 3.36
N LYS A 203 8.55 -4.85 3.56
CA LYS A 203 9.07 -5.34 4.85
C LYS A 203 9.08 -4.25 5.92
N GLU A 204 9.34 -3.01 5.52
CA GLU A 204 9.32 -1.84 6.42
C GLU A 204 7.92 -1.57 6.95
N ILE A 205 6.91 -1.69 6.09
CA ILE A 205 5.50 -1.53 6.43
C ILE A 205 5.10 -2.57 7.48
N ASP A 206 5.40 -3.85 7.26
CA ASP A 206 5.07 -4.92 8.22
C ASP A 206 5.71 -4.66 9.58
N ALA A 207 7.00 -4.30 9.60
CA ALA A 207 7.71 -4.00 10.84
C ALA A 207 7.10 -2.79 11.57
N SER A 208 6.73 -1.75 10.83
CA SER A 208 6.12 -0.52 11.38
C SER A 208 4.73 -0.79 11.95
N LEU A 209 3.93 -1.62 11.29
CA LEU A 209 2.60 -1.98 11.76
C LEU A 209 2.65 -2.88 13.00
N VAL A 210 3.56 -3.86 13.03
CA VAL A 210 3.76 -4.72 14.22
C VAL A 210 4.24 -3.88 15.41
N LYS A 211 5.15 -2.93 15.17
CA LYS A 211 5.61 -1.98 16.19
C LYS A 211 4.45 -1.12 16.70
N LEU A 212 3.71 -0.47 15.80
CA LEU A 212 2.56 0.37 16.13
C LEU A 212 1.54 -0.41 16.98
N ASN A 213 1.26 -1.65 16.57
CA ASN A 213 0.39 -2.55 17.29
C ASN A 213 0.91 -2.76 18.73
N ASN A 214 2.15 -3.24 18.90
CA ASN A 214 2.71 -3.45 20.24
C ASN A 214 2.74 -2.17 21.09
N ASP A 215 3.07 -1.03 20.49
CA ASP A 215 3.19 0.25 21.18
C ASP A 215 1.85 0.81 21.65
N ILE A 216 0.78 0.66 20.85
CA ILE A 216 -0.59 0.98 21.29
C ILE A 216 -1.02 -0.01 22.37
N TYR A 217 -0.73 -1.30 22.21
CA TYR A 217 -1.23 -2.38 23.08
C TYR A 217 -0.61 -2.38 24.47
N GLN A 218 0.67 -2.04 24.59
CA GLN A 218 1.36 -2.03 25.87
C GLN A 218 1.13 -0.73 26.64
N ASN A 219 0.98 0.40 25.94
CA ASN A 219 1.05 1.72 26.56
C ASN A 219 -0.29 2.44 26.65
N GLU A 220 -1.32 2.05 25.89
CA GLU A 220 -2.64 2.70 25.92
C GLU A 220 -3.72 1.73 26.42
N LYS A 221 -4.28 2.02 27.60
CA LYS A 221 -5.33 1.21 28.24
C LYS A 221 -6.72 1.64 27.78
N GLY A 222 -7.69 0.71 27.83
CA GLY A 222 -9.11 1.01 27.59
C GLY A 222 -9.55 0.99 26.12
N LEU A 223 -8.65 0.66 25.19
CA LEU A 223 -8.96 0.52 23.76
C LEU A 223 -9.28 -0.93 23.41
N GLY A 224 -10.51 -1.20 22.97
CA GLY A 224 -10.89 -2.49 22.40
C GLY A 224 -10.26 -2.75 21.03
N GLU A 225 -10.34 -3.97 20.54
CA GLU A 225 -9.76 -4.36 19.24
C GLU A 225 -10.36 -3.55 18.07
N ASN A 226 -11.68 -3.33 18.08
CA ASN A 226 -12.36 -2.52 17.07
C ASN A 226 -11.96 -1.04 17.16
N ASP A 227 -11.79 -0.50 18.36
CA ASP A 227 -11.42 0.92 18.55
C ASP A 227 -10.07 1.21 17.90
N ARG A 228 -9.11 0.29 17.99
CA ARG A 228 -7.78 0.43 17.40
C ARG A 228 -7.85 0.53 15.88
N VAL A 229 -8.63 -0.34 15.26
CA VAL A 229 -8.91 -0.31 13.82
C VAL A 229 -9.50 1.05 13.43
N TYR A 230 -10.49 1.54 14.18
CA TYR A 230 -11.14 2.82 13.90
C TYR A 230 -10.22 4.02 14.13
N LEU A 231 -9.32 3.98 15.11
CA LEU A 231 -8.34 5.03 15.36
C LEU A 231 -7.33 5.15 14.23
N VAL A 232 -6.80 4.03 13.74
CA VAL A 232 -5.91 4.01 12.55
C VAL A 232 -6.65 4.52 11.32
N ALA A 233 -7.86 4.01 11.07
CA ALA A 233 -8.70 4.44 9.96
C ALA A 233 -8.99 5.95 9.97
N ALA A 234 -9.43 6.47 11.12
CA ALA A 234 -9.74 7.87 11.33
C ALA A 234 -8.51 8.76 11.16
N SER A 235 -7.37 8.35 11.70
CA SER A 235 -6.10 9.09 11.60
C SER A 235 -5.65 9.22 10.16
N ILE A 236 -5.70 8.13 9.38
CA ILE A 236 -5.33 8.15 7.96
C ILE A 236 -6.30 9.05 7.18
N ILE A 237 -7.62 8.89 7.34
CA ILE A 237 -8.61 9.73 6.63
C ILE A 237 -8.38 11.22 6.94
N ALA A 238 -8.13 11.56 8.20
CA ALA A 238 -7.93 12.95 8.63
C ALA A 238 -6.65 13.58 8.05
N THR A 239 -5.61 12.79 7.77
CA THR A 239 -4.29 13.27 7.33
C THR A 239 -4.08 13.25 5.82
N LEU A 240 -4.97 12.63 5.04
CA LEU A 240 -4.87 12.62 3.57
C LEU A 240 -5.10 14.00 2.95
N GLY A 241 -6.11 14.74 3.42
CA GLY A 241 -6.55 16.00 2.82
C GLY A 241 -6.96 15.87 1.33
N ILE A 242 -7.29 17.01 0.71
CA ILE A 242 -7.66 17.15 -0.71
C ILE A 242 -7.13 18.51 -1.18
N SER A 243 -6.26 18.50 -2.20
CA SER A 243 -5.63 19.71 -2.72
C SER A 243 -6.67 20.79 -3.07
N GLY A 244 -6.41 22.02 -2.62
CA GLY A 244 -7.28 23.18 -2.83
C GLY A 244 -8.63 23.15 -2.10
N LYS A 245 -8.97 22.08 -1.37
CA LYS A 245 -10.30 21.92 -0.75
C LYS A 245 -10.28 21.58 0.74
N VAL A 246 -9.50 20.59 1.13
CA VAL A 246 -9.44 20.10 2.52
C VAL A 246 -7.98 20.02 2.96
N LYS A 247 -7.57 20.93 3.84
CA LYS A 247 -6.22 20.87 4.43
C LYS A 247 -6.08 19.57 5.26
N PRO A 248 -5.01 18.77 5.10
CA PRO A 248 -4.67 17.67 6.00
C PRO A 248 -4.67 18.08 7.47
N LEU A 249 -5.03 17.17 8.37
CA LEU A 249 -4.83 17.35 9.81
C LEU A 249 -3.34 17.15 10.15
N GLU A 250 -2.76 18.12 10.85
CA GLU A 250 -1.40 18.07 11.35
C GLU A 250 -1.40 17.70 12.86
N LYS A 251 -0.29 17.16 13.37
CA LYS A 251 -0.16 16.80 14.79
C LYS A 251 -0.46 17.98 15.72
N SER A 252 0.01 19.16 15.33
CA SER A 252 -0.19 20.40 16.07
C SER A 252 -1.65 20.85 16.14
N ASP A 253 -2.52 20.32 15.29
CA ASP A 253 -3.94 20.68 15.26
C ASP A 253 -4.72 20.05 16.42
N LEU A 254 -4.25 18.91 16.95
CA LEU A 254 -4.81 18.29 18.15
C LEU A 254 -4.27 19.02 19.39
N LYS A 255 -5.18 19.76 20.05
CA LYS A 255 -4.85 20.69 21.13
C LYS A 255 -4.95 20.06 22.52
N SER A 256 -5.59 18.89 22.63
CA SER A 256 -5.93 18.29 23.92
C SER A 256 -6.71 19.27 24.81
N SER A 257 -7.70 19.92 24.19
CA SER A 257 -8.65 20.78 24.90
C SER A 257 -9.82 19.98 25.45
N SER A 258 -10.37 20.40 26.58
CA SER A 258 -11.65 19.93 27.12
C SER A 258 -12.83 20.84 26.74
N GLU A 259 -12.57 21.89 25.97
CA GLU A 259 -13.60 22.83 25.51
C GLU A 259 -14.51 22.16 24.48
N GLU A 260 -15.82 22.35 24.64
CA GLU A 260 -16.84 21.84 23.72
C GLU A 260 -16.59 22.36 22.29
N GLY A 261 -16.63 21.46 21.31
CA GLY A 261 -16.29 21.75 19.91
C GLY A 261 -14.79 21.72 19.58
N ASN A 262 -13.92 21.68 20.60
CA ASN A 262 -12.46 21.73 20.46
C ASN A 262 -11.73 20.52 21.08
N THR A 263 -12.47 19.49 21.52
CA THR A 263 -11.82 18.22 21.88
C THR A 263 -11.14 17.61 20.65
N ASP A 264 -10.08 16.83 20.87
CA ASP A 264 -9.32 16.22 19.78
C ASP A 264 -10.23 15.31 18.91
N GLY A 265 -11.21 14.66 19.52
CA GLY A 265 -12.23 13.85 18.86
C GLY A 265 -13.11 14.66 17.92
N GLU A 266 -13.61 15.82 18.37
CA GLU A 266 -14.43 16.71 17.55
C GLU A 266 -13.63 17.31 16.38
N ILE A 267 -12.36 17.64 16.62
CA ILE A 267 -11.43 18.11 15.57
C ILE A 267 -11.25 17.02 14.50
N MET A 268 -10.98 15.78 14.91
CA MET A 268 -10.84 14.65 13.98
C MET A 268 -12.13 14.39 13.20
N VAL A 269 -13.29 14.33 13.88
CA VAL A 269 -14.60 14.11 13.24
C VAL A 269 -14.91 15.20 12.23
N ARG A 270 -14.66 16.47 12.56
CA ARG A 270 -14.83 17.60 11.63
C ARG A 270 -13.95 17.45 10.39
N LYS A 271 -12.70 17.03 10.55
CA LYS A 271 -11.80 16.79 9.41
C LYS A 271 -12.27 15.65 8.53
N ILE A 272 -12.68 14.53 9.13
CA ILE A 272 -13.22 13.37 8.41
C ILE A 272 -14.49 13.75 7.63
N LYS A 273 -15.39 14.53 8.24
CA LYS A 273 -16.58 15.07 7.58
C LYS A 273 -16.21 15.93 6.36
N ALA A 274 -15.23 16.82 6.49
CA ALA A 274 -14.77 17.65 5.37
C ALA A 274 -14.18 16.80 4.24
N PHE A 275 -13.32 15.84 4.57
CA PHE A 275 -12.72 14.92 3.59
C PHE A 275 -13.78 14.10 2.84
N LEU A 276 -14.70 13.45 3.57
CA LEU A 276 -15.77 12.65 2.97
C LEU A 276 -16.75 13.53 2.19
N GLY A 277 -16.96 14.77 2.60
CA GLY A 277 -17.81 15.76 1.91
C GLY A 277 -17.44 15.90 0.43
N GLU A 278 -16.14 15.96 0.14
CA GLU A 278 -15.58 16.10 -1.21
C GLU A 278 -15.50 14.79 -2.01
N LYS A 279 -15.74 13.63 -1.38
CA LYS A 279 -15.80 12.35 -2.10
C LYS A 279 -17.16 12.16 -2.75
N GLN A 280 -17.18 11.51 -3.91
CA GLN A 280 -18.41 11.18 -4.64
C GLN A 280 -19.10 9.93 -4.04
N LEU A 281 -19.32 9.96 -2.73
CA LEU A 281 -20.00 8.91 -1.99
C LEU A 281 -21.47 9.24 -1.79
N PRO A 282 -22.35 8.23 -1.77
CA PRO A 282 -23.73 8.38 -1.31
C PRO A 282 -23.78 8.97 0.11
N ARG A 283 -24.71 9.89 0.37
CA ARG A 283 -24.83 10.58 1.67
C ARG A 283 -24.98 9.62 2.84
N GLU A 284 -25.87 8.64 2.71
CA GLU A 284 -26.13 7.60 3.72
C GLU A 284 -24.86 6.84 4.11
N LYS A 285 -23.98 6.59 3.13
CA LYS A 285 -22.71 5.91 3.34
C LYS A 285 -21.71 6.79 4.08
N LYS A 286 -21.63 8.09 3.73
CA LYS A 286 -20.82 9.06 4.48
C LYS A 286 -21.28 9.11 5.94
N ASP A 287 -22.58 9.20 6.16
CA ASP A 287 -23.18 9.27 7.50
C ASP A 287 -22.90 8.00 8.32
N LEU A 288 -22.95 6.82 7.68
CA LEU A 288 -22.57 5.55 8.31
C LEU A 288 -21.11 5.55 8.77
N ILE A 289 -20.18 5.93 7.90
CA ILE A 289 -18.74 5.99 8.23
C ILE A 289 -18.50 6.96 9.38
N ILE A 290 -19.06 8.16 9.29
CA ILE A 290 -18.92 9.21 10.31
C ILE A 290 -19.47 8.71 11.65
N ARG A 291 -20.66 8.11 11.68
CA ARG A 291 -21.27 7.57 12.89
C ARG A 291 -20.40 6.49 13.52
N THR A 292 -19.94 5.53 12.73
CA THR A 292 -19.11 4.42 13.22
C THR A 292 -17.81 4.93 13.85
N LEU A 293 -17.11 5.86 13.20
CA LEU A 293 -15.88 6.43 13.74
C LEU A 293 -16.15 7.33 14.97
N SER A 294 -17.23 8.10 14.95
CA SER A 294 -17.59 9.01 16.05
C SER A 294 -17.85 8.26 17.36
N ASN A 295 -18.38 7.04 17.30
CA ASN A 295 -18.63 6.21 18.49
C ASN A 295 -17.35 5.91 19.29
N THR A 296 -16.19 5.86 18.64
CA THR A 296 -14.89 5.75 19.31
C THR A 296 -14.34 7.15 19.57
N LEU A 297 -14.25 8.00 18.53
CA LEU A 297 -13.57 9.29 18.55
C LEU A 297 -14.12 10.30 19.57
N LEU A 298 -15.41 10.22 19.92
CA LEU A 298 -16.06 11.18 20.84
C LEU A 298 -16.21 10.63 22.26
N THR A 299 -15.64 9.46 22.58
CA THR A 299 -15.72 8.93 23.95
C THR A 299 -14.92 9.79 24.93
N GLU A 300 -15.45 9.95 26.14
CA GLU A 300 -14.82 10.77 27.19
C GLU A 300 -13.42 10.26 27.52
N ASN A 301 -13.25 8.94 27.65
CA ASN A 301 -11.98 8.32 28.05
C ASN A 301 -10.81 8.67 27.13
N ILE A 302 -11.01 8.64 25.81
CA ILE A 302 -9.90 8.90 24.88
C ILE A 302 -9.61 10.40 24.71
N ASN A 303 -10.60 11.25 24.98
CA ASN A 303 -10.47 12.71 24.91
C ASN A 303 -10.02 13.33 26.23
N LYS A 304 -10.07 12.56 27.33
CA LYS A 304 -9.60 13.01 28.64
C LYS A 304 -8.11 13.36 28.59
N VAL A 305 -7.79 14.55 29.08
CA VAL A 305 -6.43 15.08 29.12
C VAL A 305 -5.72 14.55 30.36
N GLU A 306 -4.61 13.84 30.15
CA GLU A 306 -3.74 13.33 31.21
C GLU A 306 -2.31 13.83 30.96
N SER A 307 -1.72 14.51 31.94
CA SER A 307 -0.39 15.12 31.82
C SER A 307 -0.24 16.08 30.62
N GLY A 308 -1.31 16.80 30.29
CA GLY A 308 -1.32 17.80 29.20
C GLY A 308 -1.68 17.28 27.82
N GLU A 309 -1.91 15.96 27.64
CA GLU A 309 -2.31 15.39 26.35
C GLU A 309 -3.48 14.40 26.48
N SER A 310 -4.36 14.38 25.49
CA SER A 310 -5.39 13.35 25.36
C SER A 310 -4.80 12.02 24.90
N GLN A 311 -5.44 10.90 25.25
CA GLN A 311 -5.05 9.59 24.70
C GLN A 311 -5.18 9.56 23.18
N LEU A 312 -6.23 10.19 22.63
CA LEU A 312 -6.44 10.27 21.19
C LEU A 312 -5.27 10.95 20.47
N LYS A 313 -4.76 12.07 21.00
CA LYS A 313 -3.61 12.78 20.43
C LYS A 313 -2.35 11.92 20.46
N ARG A 314 -2.05 11.26 21.58
CA ARG A 314 -0.87 10.38 21.69
C ARG A 314 -0.91 9.25 20.68
N VAL A 315 -2.07 8.61 20.53
CA VAL A 315 -2.28 7.54 19.54
C VAL A 315 -2.18 8.07 18.11
N PHE A 316 -2.82 9.21 17.81
CA PHE A 316 -2.75 9.86 16.51
C PHE A 316 -1.31 10.17 16.09
N ILE A 317 -0.51 10.75 16.99
CA ILE A 317 0.90 11.07 16.72
C ILE A 317 1.68 9.80 16.37
N LYS A 318 1.54 8.72 17.16
CA LYS A 318 2.18 7.42 16.88
C LYS A 318 1.81 6.89 15.50
N ILE A 319 0.53 6.93 15.14
CA ILE A 319 0.05 6.47 13.82
C ILE A 319 0.64 7.32 12.69
N VAL A 320 0.68 8.64 12.85
CA VAL A 320 1.24 9.54 11.84
C VAL A 320 2.75 9.33 11.69
N ASP A 321 3.46 9.10 12.79
CA ASP A 321 4.90 8.85 12.77
C ASP A 321 5.28 7.51 12.17
N ASP A 322 4.61 6.44 12.57
CA ASP A 322 4.94 5.10 12.11
C ASP A 322 4.41 4.83 10.69
N LEU A 323 3.25 5.39 10.30
CA LEU A 323 2.60 5.07 9.03
C LEU A 323 2.55 6.20 8.01
N GLY A 324 2.72 7.46 8.43
CA GLY A 324 2.55 8.66 7.61
C GLY A 324 3.31 8.61 6.29
N ILE A 325 4.55 8.14 6.35
CA ILE A 325 5.42 7.97 5.19
C ILE A 325 4.77 7.09 4.11
N TYR A 326 4.17 5.97 4.48
CA TYR A 326 3.75 4.95 3.52
C TYR A 326 2.48 5.34 2.77
N TYR A 327 1.52 5.97 3.45
CA TYR A 327 0.29 6.40 2.78
C TYR A 327 0.40 7.79 2.12
N LYS A 328 1.45 8.59 2.41
CA LYS A 328 1.66 9.91 1.78
C LYS A 328 2.65 9.91 0.60
N ILE A 329 3.65 9.02 0.59
CA ILE A 329 4.67 8.96 -0.48
C ILE A 329 4.16 8.20 -1.71
N GLY A 330 3.16 7.34 -1.57
CA GLY A 330 2.51 6.69 -2.69
C GLY A 330 1.63 5.56 -2.19
N LEU A 331 0.32 5.70 -2.42
CA LEU A 331 -0.67 4.67 -2.12
C LEU A 331 -0.48 3.50 -3.09
N THR A 332 0.50 2.63 -2.81
CA THR A 332 0.60 1.36 -3.52
C THR A 332 -0.44 0.39 -2.99
N THR A 333 -0.95 -0.44 -3.88
CA THR A 333 -1.90 -1.53 -3.60
C THR A 333 -1.36 -2.49 -2.55
N ASP A 334 -0.04 -2.60 -2.49
CA ASP A 334 0.69 -3.50 -1.62
C ASP A 334 0.73 -2.95 -0.19
N PHE A 335 0.85 -1.62 -0.02
CA PHE A 335 0.75 -0.97 1.29
C PHE A 335 -0.63 -1.18 1.91
N THR A 336 -1.70 -0.90 1.16
CA THR A 336 -3.05 -1.06 1.74
C THR A 336 -3.31 -2.54 2.04
N GLY A 337 -2.96 -3.45 1.13
CA GLY A 337 -3.03 -4.88 1.36
C GLY A 337 -2.40 -5.28 2.70
N LYS A 338 -1.17 -4.85 2.97
CA LYS A 338 -0.46 -5.15 4.23
C LYS A 338 -1.07 -4.47 5.45
N LEU A 339 -1.36 -3.16 5.36
CA LEU A 339 -2.03 -2.40 6.40
C LEU A 339 -3.31 -3.09 6.85
N PHE A 340 -4.18 -3.43 5.89
CA PHE A 340 -5.42 -4.11 6.20
C PHE A 340 -5.20 -5.53 6.68
N ASN A 341 -4.21 -6.25 6.15
CA ASN A 341 -3.91 -7.59 6.61
C ASN A 341 -3.49 -7.63 8.08
N GLU A 342 -2.69 -6.66 8.51
CA GLU A 342 -2.25 -6.54 9.89
C GLU A 342 -3.40 -6.06 10.78
N MET A 343 -4.11 -5.00 10.38
CA MET A 343 -5.30 -4.50 11.09
C MET A 343 -6.40 -5.56 11.23
N TYR A 344 -6.50 -6.47 10.26
CA TYR A 344 -7.41 -7.61 10.32
C TYR A 344 -7.02 -8.58 11.44
N GLY A 345 -5.72 -8.85 11.60
CA GLY A 345 -5.19 -9.72 12.65
C GLY A 345 -5.38 -9.16 14.06
N TRP A 346 -5.69 -7.87 14.18
CA TRP A 346 -5.98 -7.22 15.47
C TRP A 346 -7.40 -7.51 15.97
N LEU A 347 -8.29 -7.95 15.08
CA LEU A 347 -9.64 -8.35 15.43
C LEU A 347 -9.61 -9.72 16.14
N GLY A 348 -10.15 -9.79 17.35
CA GLY A 348 -10.22 -11.01 18.14
C GLY A 348 -11.32 -11.93 17.63
N PHE A 349 -10.91 -12.92 16.85
CA PHE A 349 -11.79 -14.01 16.44
C PHE A 349 -11.68 -15.19 17.41
N THR A 350 -12.80 -15.86 17.69
CA THR A 350 -12.78 -17.14 18.42
C THR A 350 -12.06 -18.21 17.59
N GLN A 351 -11.52 -19.26 18.22
CA GLN A 351 -10.77 -20.33 17.53
C GLN A 351 -11.55 -20.93 16.35
N ASP A 352 -12.86 -21.12 16.50
CA ASP A 352 -13.72 -21.67 15.46
C ASP A 352 -13.89 -20.71 14.27
N LYS A 353 -13.85 -19.38 14.53
CA LYS A 353 -13.90 -18.36 13.49
C LYS A 353 -12.55 -18.14 12.79
N LEU A 354 -11.41 -18.50 13.39
CA LEU A 354 -10.10 -18.31 12.75
C LEU A 354 -9.95 -19.12 11.45
N ASN A 355 -10.59 -20.28 11.36
CA ASN A 355 -10.60 -21.12 10.14
C ASN A 355 -11.52 -20.59 9.03
N ASP A 356 -12.52 -19.78 9.39
CA ASP A 356 -13.52 -19.22 8.46
C ASP A 356 -13.15 -17.85 7.93
N VAL A 357 -12.08 -17.28 8.47
CA VAL A 357 -11.77 -15.88 8.35
C VAL A 357 -10.30 -15.76 7.93
N VAL A 358 -9.99 -16.39 6.80
CA VAL A 358 -8.65 -16.46 6.25
C VAL A 358 -8.48 -15.40 5.17
N LEU A 359 -7.49 -14.53 5.40
CA LEU A 359 -7.20 -13.44 4.48
C LEU A 359 -6.40 -13.94 3.28
N THR A 360 -6.96 -13.73 2.08
CA THR A 360 -6.35 -14.15 0.83
C THR A 360 -5.07 -13.36 0.55
N PRO A 361 -3.90 -14.00 0.39
CA PRO A 361 -2.69 -13.31 -0.03
C PRO A 361 -2.89 -12.56 -1.35
N SER A 362 -2.24 -11.40 -1.52
CA SER A 362 -2.43 -10.52 -2.69
C SER A 362 -2.15 -11.23 -4.02
N TYR A 363 -1.10 -12.05 -4.11
CA TYR A 363 -0.77 -12.81 -5.31
C TYR A 363 -1.85 -13.86 -5.67
N ILE A 364 -2.53 -14.44 -4.67
CA ILE A 364 -3.67 -15.34 -4.90
C ILE A 364 -4.91 -14.55 -5.32
N ALA A 365 -5.15 -13.38 -4.73
CA ALA A 365 -6.23 -12.50 -5.15
C ALA A 365 -6.09 -12.12 -6.63
N THR A 366 -4.89 -11.73 -7.06
CA THR A 366 -4.56 -11.46 -8.47
C THR A 366 -4.75 -12.70 -9.34
N LEU A 367 -4.33 -13.89 -8.88
CA LEU A 367 -4.57 -15.14 -9.61
C LEU A 367 -6.08 -15.38 -9.85
N LEU A 368 -6.91 -15.28 -8.81
CA LEU A 368 -8.37 -15.46 -8.94
C LEU A 368 -8.99 -14.47 -9.93
N VAL A 369 -8.59 -13.20 -9.86
CA VAL A 369 -9.04 -12.14 -10.77
C VAL A 369 -8.67 -12.45 -12.23
N LYS A 370 -7.45 -12.90 -12.48
CA LYS A 370 -6.99 -13.29 -13.82
C LYS A 370 -7.70 -14.55 -14.33
N LEU A 371 -7.93 -15.55 -13.47
CA LEU A 371 -8.69 -16.76 -13.80
C LEU A 371 -10.17 -16.43 -14.12
N ALA A 372 -10.75 -15.46 -13.43
CA ALA A 372 -12.08 -14.90 -13.71
C ALA A 372 -12.10 -13.96 -14.93
N ARG A 373 -10.97 -13.78 -15.63
CA ARG A 373 -10.83 -13.00 -16.87
C ARG A 373 -11.28 -11.54 -16.74
N VAL A 374 -11.07 -10.97 -15.55
CA VAL A 374 -11.37 -9.57 -15.27
C VAL A 374 -10.56 -8.67 -16.21
N ASN A 375 -11.23 -7.69 -16.79
CA ASN A 375 -10.66 -6.65 -17.65
C ASN A 375 -11.34 -5.31 -17.35
N LYS A 376 -10.91 -4.22 -17.99
CA LYS A 376 -11.44 -2.87 -17.73
C LYS A 376 -12.97 -2.78 -17.81
N ASN A 377 -13.64 -3.62 -18.58
CA ASN A 377 -15.09 -3.61 -18.79
C ASN A 377 -15.89 -4.54 -17.87
N SER A 378 -15.21 -5.37 -17.09
CA SER A 378 -15.86 -6.33 -16.18
C SER A 378 -16.65 -5.64 -15.06
N TYR A 379 -17.68 -6.30 -14.58
CA TYR A 379 -18.41 -5.99 -13.35
C TYR A 379 -18.21 -7.14 -12.37
N VAL A 380 -17.55 -6.85 -11.25
CA VAL A 380 -16.99 -7.86 -10.36
C VAL A 380 -17.80 -7.96 -9.07
N TRP A 381 -18.22 -9.18 -8.73
CA TRP A 381 -18.81 -9.52 -7.44
C TRP A 381 -17.81 -10.21 -6.50
N ASP A 382 -17.98 -9.91 -5.22
CA ASP A 382 -17.41 -10.65 -4.10
C ASP A 382 -18.47 -10.75 -2.97
N PHE A 383 -18.91 -11.97 -2.66
CA PHE A 383 -19.99 -12.21 -1.70
C PHE A 383 -19.51 -12.45 -0.26
N ALA A 384 -18.19 -12.43 -0.05
CA ALA A 384 -17.54 -12.56 1.25
C ALA A 384 -16.31 -11.65 1.28
N THR A 385 -16.57 -10.34 1.17
CA THR A 385 -15.56 -9.34 0.79
C THR A 385 -14.39 -9.21 1.77
N GLY A 386 -14.61 -9.50 3.05
CA GLY A 386 -13.58 -9.30 4.05
C GLY A 386 -13.09 -7.85 4.04
N SER A 387 -11.76 -7.64 4.06
CA SER A 387 -11.14 -6.32 3.92
C SER A 387 -11.05 -5.78 2.49
N ALA A 388 -11.80 -6.36 1.54
CA ALA A 388 -11.83 -6.05 0.11
C ALA A 388 -10.56 -6.39 -0.69
N GLY A 389 -9.72 -7.32 -0.21
CA GLY A 389 -8.49 -7.72 -0.92
C GLY A 389 -8.73 -8.20 -2.36
N LEU A 390 -9.77 -9.02 -2.59
CA LEU A 390 -10.13 -9.50 -3.93
C LEU A 390 -10.63 -8.36 -4.84
N LEU A 391 -11.45 -7.45 -4.33
CA LEU A 391 -11.96 -6.31 -5.09
C LEU A 391 -10.87 -5.29 -5.41
N VAL A 392 -9.90 -5.09 -4.51
CA VAL A 392 -8.70 -4.28 -4.82
C VAL A 392 -7.88 -4.92 -5.92
N ALA A 393 -7.63 -6.23 -5.86
CA ALA A 393 -6.92 -6.95 -6.93
C ALA A 393 -7.67 -6.82 -8.28
N ALA A 394 -9.00 -6.94 -8.26
CA ALA A 394 -9.83 -6.76 -9.44
C ALA A 394 -9.71 -5.33 -10.00
N MET A 395 -9.88 -4.32 -9.14
CA MET A 395 -9.75 -2.92 -9.53
C MET A 395 -8.39 -2.64 -10.18
N ASN A 396 -7.30 -3.17 -9.63
CA ASN A 396 -5.97 -2.96 -10.18
C ASN A 396 -5.81 -3.55 -11.56
N GLU A 397 -6.26 -4.79 -11.77
CA GLU A 397 -6.25 -5.43 -13.09
C GLU A 397 -7.06 -4.60 -14.09
N MET A 398 -8.23 -4.10 -13.69
CA MET A 398 -9.09 -3.27 -14.54
C MET A 398 -8.45 -1.92 -14.89
N LEU A 399 -7.79 -1.27 -13.93
CA LEU A 399 -7.08 0.00 -14.13
C LEU A 399 -5.84 -0.18 -15.01
N ASN A 400 -5.10 -1.27 -14.83
CA ASN A 400 -3.94 -1.60 -15.65
C ASN A 400 -4.34 -1.91 -17.08
N ASP A 401 -5.37 -2.74 -17.27
CA ASP A 401 -5.93 -3.01 -18.60
C ASP A 401 -6.43 -1.71 -19.27
N ALA A 402 -7.11 -0.82 -18.53
CA ALA A 402 -7.52 0.48 -19.05
C ALA A 402 -6.32 1.33 -19.51
N LYS A 403 -5.26 1.44 -18.71
CA LYS A 403 -4.03 2.17 -19.07
C LYS A 403 -3.35 1.59 -20.31
N ASN A 404 -3.32 0.26 -20.43
CA ASN A 404 -2.64 -0.43 -21.52
C ASN A 404 -3.42 -0.36 -22.85
N SER A 405 -4.72 -0.09 -22.80
CA SER A 405 -5.61 -0.21 -23.96
C SER A 405 -6.39 1.06 -24.32
N ILE A 406 -6.26 2.15 -23.54
CA ILE A 406 -6.88 3.45 -23.81
C ILE A 406 -5.76 4.49 -23.95
N SER A 407 -5.61 5.05 -25.15
CA SER A 407 -4.59 6.08 -25.42
C SER A 407 -5.07 7.50 -25.13
N SER A 408 -6.38 7.74 -25.08
CA SER A 408 -6.96 9.06 -24.77
C SER A 408 -6.92 9.33 -23.26
N PRO A 409 -6.25 10.41 -22.80
CA PRO A 409 -6.21 10.75 -21.37
C PRO A 409 -7.60 10.99 -20.76
N ASP A 410 -8.51 11.66 -21.50
CA ASP A 410 -9.86 11.96 -21.03
C ASP A 410 -10.72 10.69 -20.94
N GLU A 411 -10.65 9.81 -21.95
CA GLU A 411 -11.36 8.53 -21.92
C GLU A 411 -10.83 7.64 -20.79
N LEU A 412 -9.51 7.62 -20.60
CA LEU A 412 -8.88 6.88 -19.51
C LEU A 412 -9.36 7.40 -18.16
N ALA A 413 -9.36 8.72 -17.94
CA ALA A 413 -9.84 9.33 -16.71
C ALA A 413 -11.30 8.97 -16.43
N GLN A 414 -12.19 9.08 -17.42
CA GLN A 414 -13.60 8.69 -17.28
C GLN A 414 -13.77 7.20 -17.00
N LYS A 415 -12.98 6.35 -17.66
CA LYS A 415 -13.03 4.91 -17.45
C LYS A 415 -12.57 4.53 -16.04
N GLN A 416 -11.50 5.16 -15.54
CA GLN A 416 -11.02 4.95 -14.18
C GLN A 416 -12.06 5.36 -13.13
N ILE A 417 -12.76 6.49 -13.33
CA ILE A 417 -13.88 6.92 -12.47
C ILE A 417 -15.00 5.87 -12.49
N LYS A 418 -15.37 5.36 -13.67
CA LYS A 418 -16.43 4.36 -13.81
C LYS A 418 -16.08 3.04 -13.13
N ILE A 419 -14.86 2.54 -13.32
CA ILE A 419 -14.37 1.29 -12.68
C ILE A 419 -14.57 1.40 -11.17
N LYS A 420 -14.08 2.49 -10.60
CA LYS A 420 -14.12 2.81 -9.18
C LYS A 420 -15.56 2.95 -8.67
N ALA A 421 -16.39 3.75 -9.31
CA ALA A 421 -17.73 4.06 -8.79
C ALA A 421 -18.77 2.95 -9.02
N GLU A 422 -18.69 2.19 -10.13
CA GLU A 422 -19.82 1.39 -10.63
C GLU A 422 -19.53 -0.10 -10.85
N GLN A 423 -18.27 -0.50 -11.05
CA GLN A 423 -17.95 -1.83 -11.60
C GLN A 423 -17.52 -2.86 -10.55
N LEU A 424 -17.47 -2.49 -9.28
CA LEU A 424 -17.08 -3.37 -8.18
C LEU A 424 -18.22 -3.38 -7.16
N LEU A 425 -18.65 -4.56 -6.70
CA LEU A 425 -19.65 -4.70 -5.62
C LEU A 425 -19.24 -5.84 -4.67
N GLY A 426 -19.19 -5.48 -3.39
CA GLY A 426 -18.81 -6.39 -2.31
C GLY A 426 -19.87 -6.48 -1.22
N LEU A 427 -19.98 -7.65 -0.59
CA LEU A 427 -20.86 -7.92 0.54
C LEU A 427 -20.02 -8.42 1.72
N GLU A 428 -20.14 -7.75 2.86
CA GLU A 428 -19.50 -8.13 4.11
C GLU A 428 -20.53 -8.15 5.24
N LEU A 429 -20.56 -9.22 6.04
CA LEU A 429 -21.53 -9.39 7.11
C LEU A 429 -21.11 -8.64 8.39
N LEU A 430 -19.84 -8.71 8.76
CA LEU A 430 -19.32 -8.16 10.00
C LEU A 430 -19.02 -6.67 9.86
N SER A 431 -19.69 -5.82 10.65
CA SER A 431 -19.54 -4.37 10.53
C SER A 431 -18.12 -3.84 10.78
N SER A 432 -17.33 -4.50 11.64
CA SER A 432 -15.92 -4.14 11.88
C SER A 432 -15.04 -4.42 10.66
N VAL A 433 -15.24 -5.56 10.00
CA VAL A 433 -14.53 -5.94 8.77
C VAL A 433 -14.98 -5.09 7.59
N TYR A 434 -16.28 -4.77 7.52
CA TYR A 434 -16.84 -3.85 6.54
C TYR A 434 -16.14 -2.49 6.56
N MET A 435 -15.84 -1.95 7.74
CA MET A 435 -15.11 -0.68 7.86
C MET A 435 -13.69 -0.76 7.28
N LEU A 436 -13.01 -1.90 7.43
CA LEU A 436 -11.70 -2.13 6.81
C LEU A 436 -11.82 -2.11 5.27
N ALA A 437 -12.82 -2.80 4.71
CA ALA A 437 -13.07 -2.78 3.27
C ALA A 437 -13.34 -1.36 2.73
N ILE A 438 -14.17 -0.58 3.44
CA ILE A 438 -14.45 0.81 3.07
C ILE A 438 -13.18 1.66 3.06
N LEU A 439 -12.37 1.57 4.12
CA LEU A 439 -11.12 2.32 4.21
C LEU A 439 -10.17 1.92 3.07
N ASN A 440 -10.06 0.62 2.76
CA ASN A 440 -9.18 0.10 1.72
C ASN A 440 -9.55 0.68 0.35
N MET A 441 -10.84 0.67 0.03
CA MET A 441 -11.34 1.22 -1.22
C MET A 441 -11.22 2.75 -1.29
N ILE A 442 -11.35 3.47 -0.16
CA ILE A 442 -11.10 4.93 -0.11
C ILE A 442 -9.64 5.25 -0.39
N LEU A 443 -8.70 4.49 0.21
CA LEU A 443 -7.27 4.66 0.01
C LEU A 443 -6.83 4.39 -1.44
N MET A 444 -7.57 3.57 -2.18
CA MET A 444 -7.35 3.36 -3.61
C MET A 444 -7.91 4.47 -4.52
N GLY A 445 -8.34 5.59 -3.93
CA GLY A 445 -8.95 6.70 -4.67
C GLY A 445 -10.43 6.47 -4.98
N ASP A 446 -11.12 5.74 -4.11
CA ASP A 446 -12.56 5.51 -3.98
C ASP A 446 -13.23 4.52 -4.95
N GLY A 447 -13.21 3.22 -4.60
CA GLY A 447 -14.19 2.25 -5.12
C GLY A 447 -15.14 1.70 -4.07
N SER A 448 -15.39 2.48 -3.01
CA SER A 448 -16.09 1.98 -1.83
C SER A 448 -17.61 1.93 -2.04
N SER A 449 -18.14 2.68 -3.00
CA SER A 449 -19.57 2.94 -3.21
C SER A 449 -20.45 1.70 -3.04
N ASN A 450 -20.13 0.59 -3.70
CA ASN A 450 -20.95 -0.63 -3.68
C ASN A 450 -20.42 -1.73 -2.76
N ILE A 451 -19.63 -1.39 -1.75
CA ILE A 451 -19.39 -2.29 -0.63
C ILE A 451 -20.56 -2.15 0.35
N LEU A 452 -21.26 -3.25 0.63
CA LEU A 452 -22.50 -3.30 1.41
C LEU A 452 -22.31 -4.15 2.68
N ASN A 453 -22.80 -3.66 3.83
CA ASN A 453 -22.81 -4.44 5.06
C ASN A 453 -24.10 -5.27 5.14
N LYS A 454 -24.11 -6.47 4.56
CA LYS A 454 -25.28 -7.33 4.41
C LYS A 454 -24.91 -8.82 4.43
N ASN A 455 -25.88 -9.67 4.79
CA ASN A 455 -25.78 -11.11 4.51
C ASN A 455 -26.02 -11.38 3.02
N SER A 456 -25.01 -11.87 2.31
CA SER A 456 -25.10 -12.14 0.86
C SER A 456 -26.05 -13.29 0.49
N LEU A 457 -26.36 -14.19 1.43
CA LEU A 457 -27.25 -15.32 1.19
C LEU A 457 -28.73 -14.93 1.34
N THR A 458 -29.06 -14.12 2.36
CA THR A 458 -30.44 -13.83 2.75
C THR A 458 -30.92 -12.42 2.39
N ASP A 459 -30.03 -11.42 2.40
CA ASP A 459 -30.43 -9.99 2.39
C ASP A 459 -30.05 -9.26 1.10
N PHE A 460 -29.38 -9.95 0.17
CA PHE A 460 -28.94 -9.41 -1.11
C PHE A 460 -29.85 -9.83 -2.26
N ASP A 461 -30.31 -8.83 -3.01
CA ASP A 461 -31.26 -8.96 -4.12
C ASP A 461 -30.62 -8.81 -5.51
N GLY A 462 -29.31 -8.60 -5.57
CA GLY A 462 -28.55 -8.47 -6.83
C GLY A 462 -28.49 -7.05 -7.37
N LYS A 463 -29.00 -6.06 -6.64
CA LYS A 463 -28.99 -4.66 -7.07
C LYS A 463 -27.83 -3.87 -6.48
N TYR A 464 -27.59 -2.70 -7.05
CA TYR A 464 -26.71 -1.72 -6.42
C TYR A 464 -27.28 -1.33 -5.05
N GLY A 465 -26.44 -1.25 -4.03
CA GLY A 465 -26.90 -0.83 -2.70
C GLY A 465 -26.99 0.69 -2.54
N PHE A 466 -26.38 1.46 -3.43
CA PHE A 466 -26.44 2.92 -3.42
C PHE A 466 -26.45 3.49 -4.83
N GLY A 467 -26.95 4.72 -4.99
CA GLY A 467 -27.02 5.42 -6.27
C GLY A 467 -28.06 4.82 -7.20
N LYS A 468 -27.69 3.77 -7.94
CA LYS A 468 -28.55 3.10 -8.94
C LYS A 468 -29.37 1.95 -8.31
N THR A 469 -30.00 2.18 -7.16
CA THR A 469 -30.60 1.13 -6.32
C THR A 469 -31.69 0.31 -6.97
N ASP A 470 -32.35 0.84 -8.00
CA ASP A 470 -33.37 0.11 -8.76
C ASP A 470 -32.77 -0.84 -9.82
N ASN A 471 -31.49 -0.68 -10.15
CA ASN A 471 -30.82 -1.44 -11.19
C ASN A 471 -30.13 -2.68 -10.63
N LYS A 472 -30.23 -3.80 -11.35
CA LYS A 472 -29.40 -4.99 -11.09
C LYS A 472 -27.94 -4.67 -11.39
N PHE A 473 -27.04 -5.14 -10.53
CA PHE A 473 -25.62 -5.10 -10.80
C PHE A 473 -25.28 -6.13 -11.89
N PRO A 474 -24.72 -5.73 -13.04
CA PRO A 474 -24.58 -6.61 -14.20
C PRO A 474 -23.30 -7.44 -14.13
N ALA A 475 -23.10 -8.19 -13.04
CA ALA A 475 -21.88 -8.96 -12.82
C ALA A 475 -21.59 -9.94 -13.97
N ASP A 476 -20.35 -9.90 -14.45
CA ASP A 476 -19.78 -10.84 -15.42
C ASP A 476 -18.44 -11.43 -14.97
N ALA A 477 -18.00 -11.08 -13.75
CA ALA A 477 -16.90 -11.73 -13.06
C ALA A 477 -17.27 -11.96 -11.59
N PHE A 478 -16.92 -13.13 -11.06
CA PHE A 478 -17.08 -13.45 -9.64
C PHE A 478 -15.79 -14.01 -9.07
N VAL A 479 -15.32 -13.41 -7.97
CA VAL A 479 -14.15 -13.89 -7.23
C VAL A 479 -14.55 -14.12 -5.78
N LEU A 480 -14.10 -15.22 -5.19
CA LEU A 480 -14.54 -15.58 -3.85
C LEU A 480 -13.50 -16.39 -3.07
N ASN A 481 -13.35 -16.04 -1.80
CA ASN A 481 -12.80 -16.89 -0.74
C ASN A 481 -13.84 -16.96 0.39
N PRO A 482 -14.75 -17.94 0.40
CA PRO A 482 -15.85 -17.99 1.36
C PRO A 482 -15.37 -18.50 2.73
N PRO A 483 -16.17 -18.31 3.80
CA PRO A 483 -15.94 -19.01 5.06
C PRO A 483 -16.09 -20.52 4.89
N TYR A 484 -15.08 -21.30 5.26
CA TYR A 484 -15.02 -22.74 4.97
C TYR A 484 -15.95 -23.61 5.84
N SER A 485 -16.43 -23.11 6.99
CA SER A 485 -17.46 -23.77 7.79
C SER A 485 -18.87 -23.65 7.21
N ALA A 486 -19.07 -22.75 6.25
CA ALA A 486 -20.38 -22.58 5.63
C ALA A 486 -20.80 -23.83 4.84
N ASN A 487 -22.10 -23.94 4.57
CA ASN A 487 -22.67 -25.11 3.91
C ASN A 487 -21.97 -25.41 2.58
N GLY A 488 -21.64 -26.69 2.37
CA GLY A 488 -20.86 -27.12 1.20
C GLY A 488 -19.45 -26.54 1.15
N ASN A 489 -18.84 -26.24 2.31
CA ASN A 489 -17.56 -25.52 2.43
C ASN A 489 -17.57 -24.11 1.81
N GLY A 490 -18.75 -23.48 1.73
CA GLY A 490 -18.94 -22.18 1.07
C GLY A 490 -19.52 -22.26 -0.35
N MET A 491 -19.80 -23.46 -0.88
CA MET A 491 -20.47 -23.62 -2.17
C MET A 491 -21.90 -23.07 -2.20
N ASN A 492 -22.54 -22.87 -1.05
CA ASN A 492 -23.81 -22.14 -0.97
C ASN A 492 -23.71 -20.67 -1.41
N PHE A 493 -22.58 -20.00 -1.16
CA PHE A 493 -22.31 -18.65 -1.69
C PHE A 493 -22.14 -18.68 -3.21
N VAL A 494 -21.46 -19.71 -3.72
CA VAL A 494 -21.24 -19.91 -5.16
C VAL A 494 -22.57 -20.16 -5.89
N GLU A 495 -23.39 -21.09 -5.40
CA GLU A 495 -24.73 -21.37 -5.95
C GLU A 495 -25.57 -20.09 -6.00
N LYS A 496 -25.63 -19.34 -4.89
CA LYS A 496 -26.38 -18.09 -4.80
C LYS A 496 -25.88 -17.05 -5.80
N ALA A 497 -24.58 -16.79 -5.84
CA ALA A 497 -23.99 -15.77 -6.72
C ALA A 497 -24.16 -16.13 -8.19
N LEU A 498 -23.77 -17.35 -8.59
CA LEU A 498 -23.85 -17.79 -9.97
C LEU A 498 -25.30 -17.87 -10.48
N GLY A 499 -26.24 -18.26 -9.61
CA GLY A 499 -27.67 -18.24 -9.92
C GLY A 499 -28.26 -16.84 -10.17
N MET A 500 -27.54 -15.77 -9.80
CA MET A 500 -27.90 -14.38 -10.05
C MET A 500 -27.18 -13.76 -11.25
N MET A 501 -26.14 -14.42 -11.78
CA MET A 501 -25.35 -13.97 -12.92
C MET A 501 -25.92 -14.51 -14.24
N ASN A 502 -25.82 -13.72 -15.31
CA ASN A 502 -26.34 -14.10 -16.64
C ASN A 502 -25.26 -14.55 -17.63
N LYS A 503 -23.99 -14.30 -17.33
CA LYS A 503 -22.82 -14.61 -18.19
C LYS A 503 -21.53 -14.46 -17.39
N GLY A 504 -20.42 -14.80 -18.03
CA GLY A 504 -19.09 -14.43 -17.55
C GLY A 504 -18.33 -15.61 -16.93
N TYR A 505 -17.42 -15.30 -16.02
CA TYR A 505 -16.51 -16.28 -15.42
C TYR A 505 -16.41 -16.09 -13.91
N ALA A 506 -16.17 -17.19 -13.21
CA ALA A 506 -15.97 -17.17 -11.77
C ALA A 506 -14.73 -17.94 -11.38
N ALA A 507 -13.98 -17.45 -10.38
CA ALA A 507 -12.84 -18.13 -9.78
C ALA A 507 -12.99 -18.13 -8.25
N ILE A 508 -13.07 -19.32 -7.66
CA ILE A 508 -13.36 -19.49 -6.25
C ILE A 508 -12.26 -20.34 -5.62
N ILE A 509 -11.60 -19.83 -4.58
CA ILE A 509 -10.74 -20.64 -3.72
C ILE A 509 -11.57 -21.22 -2.58
N ILE A 510 -11.49 -22.52 -2.36
CA ILE A 510 -12.31 -23.24 -1.39
C ILE A 510 -11.53 -24.35 -0.70
N GLN A 511 -11.91 -24.71 0.52
CA GLN A 511 -11.40 -25.92 1.16
C GLN A 511 -11.80 -27.16 0.35
N ASN A 512 -10.80 -27.99 0.01
CA ASN A 512 -11.02 -29.22 -0.73
C ASN A 512 -12.02 -30.13 0.01
N SER A 513 -13.11 -30.47 -0.68
CA SER A 513 -14.19 -31.32 -0.20
C SER A 513 -14.38 -32.58 -1.04
N ALA A 514 -13.55 -32.80 -2.06
CA ALA A 514 -13.64 -33.93 -2.95
C ALA A 514 -13.60 -35.25 -2.15
N GLY A 515 -14.56 -36.14 -2.43
CA GLY A 515 -14.71 -37.42 -1.73
C GLY A 515 -15.42 -37.37 -0.38
N SER A 516 -15.64 -36.19 0.22
CA SER A 516 -16.36 -36.07 1.51
C SER A 516 -17.89 -36.04 1.38
N GLY A 517 -18.41 -35.77 0.18
CA GLY A 517 -19.84 -35.61 -0.10
C GLY A 517 -20.47 -34.31 0.40
N LYS A 518 -19.80 -33.53 1.25
CA LYS A 518 -20.37 -32.33 1.91
C LYS A 518 -20.89 -31.24 0.96
N ALA A 519 -20.29 -31.12 -0.23
CA ALA A 519 -20.66 -30.12 -1.23
C ALA A 519 -21.44 -30.70 -2.42
N LYS A 520 -21.78 -32.01 -2.40
CA LYS A 520 -22.35 -32.73 -3.55
C LYS A 520 -23.59 -32.02 -4.10
N ASP A 521 -24.57 -31.75 -3.24
CA ASP A 521 -25.86 -31.20 -3.67
C ASP A 521 -25.73 -29.78 -4.28
N TYR A 522 -24.83 -28.96 -3.73
CA TYR A 522 -24.54 -27.63 -4.27
C TYR A 522 -23.83 -27.74 -5.62
N ASN A 523 -22.85 -28.64 -5.74
CA ASN A 523 -22.09 -28.82 -6.97
C ASN A 523 -22.97 -29.30 -8.11
N ILE A 524 -23.89 -30.24 -7.87
CA ILE A 524 -24.83 -30.72 -8.89
C ILE A 524 -25.69 -29.56 -9.40
N LYS A 525 -26.33 -28.80 -8.50
CA LYS A 525 -27.17 -27.64 -8.88
C LYS A 525 -26.40 -26.54 -9.62
N ILE A 526 -25.12 -26.35 -9.27
CA ILE A 526 -24.26 -25.42 -9.99
C ILE A 526 -24.00 -25.96 -11.40
N LEU A 527 -23.64 -27.23 -11.55
CA LEU A 527 -23.32 -27.84 -12.86
C LEU A 527 -24.54 -27.93 -13.79
N GLU A 528 -25.76 -28.00 -13.25
CA GLU A 528 -27.00 -27.91 -14.04
C GLU A 528 -27.11 -26.61 -14.86
N LYS A 529 -26.42 -25.54 -14.46
CA LYS A 529 -26.51 -24.20 -15.09
C LYS A 529 -25.17 -23.56 -15.44
N HIS A 530 -24.06 -24.12 -14.98
CA HIS A 530 -22.72 -23.55 -15.10
C HIS A 530 -21.72 -24.65 -15.46
N THR A 531 -20.67 -24.31 -16.21
CA THR A 531 -19.67 -25.28 -16.67
C THR A 531 -18.38 -25.10 -15.86
N LEU A 532 -17.91 -26.16 -15.22
CA LEU A 532 -16.57 -26.17 -14.62
C LEU A 532 -15.51 -26.23 -15.72
N LEU A 533 -14.58 -25.27 -15.73
CA LEU A 533 -13.47 -25.20 -16.69
C LEU A 533 -12.18 -25.77 -16.13
N ALA A 534 -11.94 -25.57 -14.83
CA ALA A 534 -10.72 -26.02 -14.18
C ALA A 534 -10.90 -26.31 -12.69
N SER A 535 -10.15 -27.30 -12.20
CA SER A 535 -9.93 -27.61 -10.79
C SER A 535 -8.44 -27.60 -10.50
N ILE A 536 -8.00 -26.62 -9.73
CA ILE A 536 -6.58 -26.38 -9.45
C ILE A 536 -6.33 -26.69 -7.98
N LYS A 537 -5.45 -27.63 -7.68
CA LYS A 537 -5.06 -27.97 -6.31
C LYS A 537 -3.95 -27.03 -5.84
N MET A 538 -4.17 -26.28 -4.76
CA MET A 538 -3.24 -25.25 -4.27
C MET A 538 -2.21 -25.82 -3.27
N PRO A 539 -1.13 -25.09 -2.95
CA PRO A 539 -0.20 -25.49 -1.89
C PRO A 539 -0.91 -25.61 -0.53
N ILE A 540 -0.59 -26.64 0.25
CA ILE A 540 -1.18 -26.86 1.58
C ILE A 540 -0.74 -25.80 2.60
N ASP A 541 0.42 -25.18 2.36
CA ASP A 541 1.01 -24.14 3.21
C ASP A 541 0.56 -22.72 2.82
N LEU A 542 -0.41 -22.59 1.92
CA LEU A 542 -0.84 -21.30 1.39
C LEU A 542 -1.26 -20.31 2.48
N PHE A 543 -1.91 -20.82 3.53
CA PHE A 543 -2.41 -20.06 4.66
C PHE A 543 -1.64 -20.38 5.95
N ILE A 544 -0.37 -20.76 5.84
CA ILE A 544 0.48 -21.15 6.98
C ILE A 544 0.39 -20.13 8.13
N GLY A 545 0.21 -20.63 9.35
CA GLY A 545 0.03 -19.81 10.55
C GLY A 545 -1.39 -19.29 10.77
N LYS A 546 -2.31 -19.45 9.81
CA LYS A 546 -3.75 -19.15 9.94
C LYS A 546 -4.62 -20.39 9.79
N SER A 547 -4.35 -21.23 8.79
CA SER A 547 -5.04 -22.49 8.55
C SER A 547 -4.11 -23.51 7.88
N SER A 548 -4.37 -24.81 8.06
CA SER A 548 -3.62 -25.92 7.44
C SER A 548 -4.48 -26.75 6.47
N VAL A 549 -5.59 -26.17 5.98
CA VAL A 549 -6.51 -26.86 5.10
C VAL A 549 -5.97 -26.92 3.66
N GLN A 550 -6.10 -28.07 3.02
CA GLN A 550 -5.89 -28.21 1.59
C GLN A 550 -6.98 -27.42 0.85
N THR A 551 -6.59 -26.51 -0.02
CA THR A 551 -7.53 -25.72 -0.83
C THR A 551 -7.40 -26.03 -2.31
N ASN A 552 -8.49 -25.78 -3.04
CA ASN A 552 -8.53 -25.83 -4.49
C ASN A 552 -9.11 -24.51 -5.03
N ILE A 553 -8.75 -24.15 -6.26
CA ILE A 553 -9.45 -23.12 -7.03
C ILE A 553 -10.34 -23.81 -8.07
N TYR A 554 -11.62 -23.44 -8.10
CA TYR A 554 -12.55 -23.81 -9.16
C TYR A 554 -12.81 -22.62 -10.07
N VAL A 555 -12.73 -22.87 -11.38
CA VAL A 555 -13.01 -21.86 -12.41
C VAL A 555 -14.25 -22.27 -13.19
N PHE A 556 -15.27 -21.42 -13.21
CA PHE A 556 -16.54 -21.69 -13.90
C PHE A 556 -16.76 -20.73 -15.07
N LYS A 557 -17.41 -21.24 -16.12
CA LYS A 557 -18.14 -20.45 -17.11
C LYS A 557 -19.60 -20.37 -16.66
N VAL A 558 -20.13 -19.15 -16.63
CA VAL A 558 -21.42 -18.87 -15.99
C VAL A 558 -22.55 -18.88 -17.03
N ASN A 559 -23.68 -19.48 -16.66
CA ASN A 559 -24.91 -19.57 -17.45
C ASN A 559 -24.74 -20.40 -18.73
N GLU A 560 -24.03 -21.52 -18.60
CA GLU A 560 -23.84 -22.55 -19.60
C GLU A 560 -23.81 -23.89 -18.85
N ALA A 561 -24.79 -24.76 -19.08
CA ALA A 561 -24.90 -26.03 -18.35
C ALA A 561 -23.71 -26.95 -18.66
N HIS A 562 -23.19 -27.66 -17.65
CA HIS A 562 -22.10 -28.59 -17.83
C HIS A 562 -22.58 -29.84 -18.57
N HIS A 563 -21.96 -30.15 -19.71
CA HIS A 563 -22.15 -31.42 -20.39
C HIS A 563 -21.06 -32.41 -19.96
N LYS A 564 -21.38 -33.71 -19.87
CA LYS A 564 -20.41 -34.75 -19.49
C LYS A 564 -19.18 -34.84 -20.39
N ASP A 565 -19.26 -34.33 -21.61
CA ASP A 565 -18.17 -34.32 -22.59
C ASP A 565 -17.37 -32.99 -22.56
N GLU A 566 -17.77 -32.03 -21.73
CA GLU A 566 -17.00 -30.79 -21.52
C GLU A 566 -15.66 -31.12 -20.86
N ILE A 567 -14.59 -30.53 -21.41
CA ILE A 567 -13.24 -30.75 -20.91
C ILE A 567 -13.01 -29.89 -19.67
N VAL A 568 -12.71 -30.55 -18.56
CA VAL A 568 -12.23 -29.95 -17.31
C VAL A 568 -10.72 -30.09 -17.23
N LYS A 569 -10.04 -28.99 -16.89
CA LYS A 569 -8.60 -28.94 -16.67
C LYS A 569 -8.29 -29.18 -15.20
N PHE A 570 -7.61 -30.27 -14.90
CA PHE A 570 -7.12 -30.60 -13.57
C PHE A 570 -5.65 -30.23 -13.48
N ILE A 571 -5.31 -29.39 -12.51
CA ILE A 571 -3.95 -28.86 -12.37
C ILE A 571 -3.48 -29.07 -10.93
N ASP A 572 -2.42 -29.84 -10.73
CA ASP A 572 -1.73 -29.92 -9.44
C ASP A 572 -0.76 -28.75 -9.29
N PHE A 573 -1.19 -27.72 -8.58
CA PHE A 573 -0.40 -26.54 -8.28
C PHE A 573 0.11 -26.54 -6.84
N SER A 574 0.25 -27.73 -6.23
CA SER A 574 0.77 -27.87 -4.85
C SER A 574 2.21 -27.37 -4.72
N ASN A 575 2.99 -27.43 -5.81
CA ASN A 575 4.28 -26.76 -5.92
C ASN A 575 4.13 -25.52 -6.81
N ASP A 576 3.94 -24.36 -6.18
CA ASP A 576 3.74 -23.09 -6.87
C ASP A 576 5.01 -22.26 -7.05
N GLY A 577 6.18 -22.83 -6.71
CA GLY A 577 7.49 -22.19 -6.81
C GLY A 577 7.84 -21.27 -5.63
N TYR A 578 6.89 -20.96 -4.75
CA TYR A 578 7.13 -20.18 -3.54
C TYR A 578 7.48 -21.06 -2.35
N ALA A 579 8.52 -20.66 -1.60
CA ALA A 579 8.78 -21.16 -0.26
C ALA A 579 8.14 -20.23 0.78
N ARG A 580 7.33 -20.81 1.68
CA ARG A 580 6.67 -20.08 2.77
C ARG A 580 7.29 -20.41 4.13
N SER A 581 7.39 -19.40 5.00
CA SER A 581 7.90 -19.56 6.36
C SER A 581 6.94 -18.92 7.36
N ASN A 582 6.67 -19.61 8.47
CA ASN A 582 5.89 -19.08 9.61
C ASN A 582 6.78 -18.76 10.82
N ARG A 583 8.03 -18.36 10.59
CA ARG A 583 8.93 -18.01 11.69
C ARG A 583 8.61 -16.58 12.12
N LYS A 584 8.20 -16.39 13.38
CA LYS A 584 8.00 -15.06 14.02
C LYS A 584 9.21 -14.10 13.92
N LYS A 585 10.38 -14.56 13.45
CA LYS A 585 11.62 -13.79 13.27
C LYS A 585 12.13 -13.73 11.82
N ALA A 586 11.41 -14.30 10.85
CA ALA A 586 11.84 -14.24 9.45
C ALA A 586 11.55 -12.86 8.85
N SER A 587 12.53 -12.28 8.15
CA SER A 587 12.43 -10.99 7.47
C SER A 587 11.67 -11.06 6.14
N ASN A 588 11.45 -12.26 5.61
CA ASN A 588 10.58 -12.50 4.46
C ASN A 588 9.90 -13.86 4.60
N ASN A 589 8.57 -13.89 4.60
CA ASN A 589 7.78 -15.11 4.79
C ASN A 589 7.38 -15.78 3.47
N LEU A 590 7.63 -15.12 2.33
CA LEU A 590 7.39 -15.65 1.00
C LEU A 590 8.64 -15.41 0.15
N LYS A 591 9.22 -16.46 -0.43
CA LYS A 591 10.39 -16.37 -1.29
C LYS A 591 10.14 -17.10 -2.59
N ASP A 592 10.36 -16.42 -3.71
CA ASP A 592 10.43 -17.09 -5.01
C ASP A 592 11.68 -17.98 -5.03
N THR A 593 11.46 -19.29 -5.15
CA THR A 593 12.53 -20.30 -5.12
C THR A 593 12.63 -21.09 -6.41
N ASP A 594 11.62 -21.00 -7.27
CA ASP A 594 11.51 -21.82 -8.48
C ASP A 594 10.51 -21.21 -9.47
N LEU A 595 10.85 -20.03 -10.01
CA LEU A 595 10.12 -19.34 -11.08
C LEU A 595 8.62 -19.16 -10.76
N ALA A 596 8.32 -18.77 -9.51
CA ALA A 596 6.95 -18.72 -9.04
C ALA A 596 6.11 -17.77 -9.90
N LYS A 597 6.61 -16.56 -10.20
CA LYS A 597 5.88 -15.59 -11.03
C LYS A 597 5.47 -16.18 -12.39
N GLU A 598 6.40 -16.85 -13.08
CA GLU A 598 6.17 -17.47 -14.38
C GLU A 598 5.21 -18.66 -14.29
N ARG A 599 5.29 -19.46 -13.22
CA ARG A 599 4.34 -20.56 -12.97
C ARG A 599 2.90 -20.05 -12.80
N TYR A 600 2.70 -18.93 -12.10
CA TYR A 600 1.37 -18.32 -11.95
C TYR A 600 0.83 -17.80 -13.30
N GLU A 601 1.69 -17.23 -14.14
CA GLU A 601 1.31 -16.79 -15.50
C GLU A 601 0.94 -17.97 -16.39
N GLU A 602 1.76 -19.03 -16.39
CA GLU A 602 1.50 -20.25 -17.13
C GLU A 602 0.19 -20.92 -16.68
N LEU A 603 -0.08 -20.97 -15.37
CA LEU A 603 -1.34 -21.51 -14.84
C LEU A 603 -2.57 -20.81 -15.45
N VAL A 604 -2.57 -19.47 -15.48
CA VAL A 604 -3.67 -18.69 -16.10
C VAL A 604 -3.80 -19.03 -17.58
N ASN A 605 -2.67 -19.14 -18.29
CA ASN A 605 -2.63 -19.48 -19.70
C ASN A 605 -3.13 -20.90 -19.98
N LEU A 606 -2.79 -21.88 -19.15
CA LEU A 606 -3.26 -23.26 -19.23
C LEU A 606 -4.78 -23.33 -19.04
N VAL A 607 -5.32 -22.66 -18.03
CA VAL A 607 -6.78 -22.62 -17.81
C VAL A 607 -7.50 -22.01 -19.02
N ARG A 608 -6.94 -20.95 -19.61
CA ARG A 608 -7.58 -20.22 -20.71
C ARG A 608 -7.42 -20.89 -22.08
N PHE A 609 -6.25 -21.43 -22.38
CA PHE A 609 -5.85 -21.87 -23.72
C PHE A 609 -5.48 -23.35 -23.83
N GLY A 610 -5.38 -24.06 -22.70
CA GLY A 610 -5.09 -25.50 -22.66
C GLY A 610 -3.62 -25.86 -22.86
N LYS A 611 -3.37 -27.15 -23.17
CA LYS A 611 -2.03 -27.78 -23.24
C LYS A 611 -0.99 -27.06 -24.10
N GLY A 612 -1.42 -26.31 -25.12
CA GLY A 612 -0.50 -25.55 -25.99
C GLY A 612 0.27 -24.44 -25.28
N LYS A 613 0.01 -24.19 -23.99
CA LYS A 613 0.73 -23.24 -23.15
C LYS A 613 1.64 -23.90 -22.10
N LEU A 614 1.80 -25.23 -22.11
CA LEU A 614 2.75 -25.92 -21.23
C LEU A 614 4.19 -25.46 -21.52
N ASN A 615 4.91 -25.12 -20.46
CA ASN A 615 6.29 -24.66 -20.50
C ASN A 615 7.06 -25.15 -19.25
N ILE A 616 6.63 -24.75 -18.05
CA ILE A 616 7.19 -25.14 -16.75
C ILE A 616 6.42 -26.34 -16.18
N PHE A 617 5.10 -26.36 -16.34
CA PHE A 617 4.30 -27.54 -15.95
C PHE A 617 4.52 -28.68 -16.95
N THR A 618 4.42 -29.91 -16.45
CA THR A 618 4.44 -31.10 -17.29
C THR A 618 3.06 -31.76 -17.30
N GLU A 619 2.89 -32.79 -18.13
CA GLU A 619 1.68 -33.61 -18.15
C GLU A 619 1.44 -34.38 -16.84
N LYS A 620 2.40 -34.37 -15.90
CA LYS A 620 2.19 -34.91 -14.55
C LYS A 620 1.34 -33.97 -13.69
N GLU A 621 1.54 -32.67 -13.83
CA GLU A 621 0.81 -31.65 -13.08
C GLU A 621 -0.45 -31.20 -13.82
N TYR A 622 -0.52 -31.35 -15.15
CA TYR A 622 -1.66 -30.91 -15.96
C TYR A 622 -2.36 -32.08 -16.66
N TYR A 623 -3.66 -32.24 -16.39
CA TYR A 623 -4.50 -33.25 -16.99
C TYR A 623 -5.81 -32.65 -17.53
N GLU A 624 -6.24 -33.06 -18.72
CA GLU A 624 -7.55 -32.74 -19.28
C GLU A 624 -8.42 -33.99 -19.22
N GLY A 625 -9.57 -33.87 -18.58
CA GLY A 625 -10.52 -34.96 -18.45
C GLY A 625 -11.95 -34.45 -18.45
N ASN A 626 -12.88 -35.33 -18.12
CA ASN A 626 -14.30 -35.05 -18.08
C ASN A 626 -14.85 -35.38 -16.69
N ILE A 627 -15.93 -34.71 -16.29
CA ILE A 627 -16.68 -35.08 -15.07
C ILE A 627 -18.12 -35.37 -15.46
N ASP A 628 -18.71 -36.37 -14.82
CA ASP A 628 -20.15 -36.61 -14.93
C ASP A 628 -20.87 -35.74 -13.90
N PRO A 629 -21.74 -34.80 -14.30
CA PRO A 629 -22.49 -33.96 -13.37
C PRO A 629 -23.64 -34.70 -12.65
N LEU A 630 -23.93 -35.96 -13.00
CA LEU A 630 -25.04 -36.78 -12.46
C LEU A 630 -24.66 -37.63 -11.24
#